data_AF-A0A4Y2VXC5-F1
#
_entry.id   AF-A0A4Y2VXC5-F1
#
_cell.length_a   1.000
_cell.length_b   1.000
_cell.length_c   1.000
_cell.angle_alpha   90.00
_cell.angle_beta   90.00
_cell.angle_gamma   90.00
#
_symmetry.space_group_name_H-M   'P 1'
#
loop_
_entity.id
_entity.type
_entity.pdbx_description
1 polymer ?
#
loop_
_entity_poly.entity_id
_entity_poly.type
_entity_poly.pdbx_seq_one_letter_code
_entity_poly.pdbx_strand_id
1 'polypeptide(L)'
;MLLWYSMLYRKKNVQRLLDSIKSNSKISVNRISKKCTLLTNLCLLSISIYFVFLAAVNAFLLYEMSSVIWTYGCGIQSNIVRTFVDFICTYAYYSIYMELPLFMALSISVLIHQYGVLLLEYKKDLNSPNFTRTLVTYSKIVKVYNKVEEDVIFLKDVLSTPLFFSFLLSIFHLYTALSSIFQLEIPLHSVMELCNNAITGSAVLSSLAYFSCKIPDYLSEIQTTIGSLIDKHEFKHNNAVKDLLILYRVEKKETIYLSACGAIYFKRGFLLSVYGALFTYGTLISGLKIINSFASP
;
A
#
# COMPACT_ATOMS: atom_id res chain seq x y z
N MET A 1 -1.62 -8.90 14.41
CA MET A 1 -0.45 -9.64 14.98
C MET A 1 0.55 -10.10 13.91
N LEU A 2 0.18 -10.96 12.96
CA LEU A 2 1.11 -11.50 11.94
C LEU A 2 1.79 -10.43 11.08
N LEU A 3 1.03 -9.41 10.65
CA LEU A 3 1.54 -8.29 9.86
C LEU A 3 2.57 -7.44 10.62
N TRP A 4 2.33 -7.21 11.91
CA TRP A 4 3.27 -6.54 12.81
C TRP A 4 4.54 -7.35 13.02
N TYR A 5 4.41 -8.66 13.25
CA TYR A 5 5.54 -9.57 13.41
C TYR A 5 6.40 -9.66 12.14
N SER A 6 5.78 -9.72 10.96
CA SER A 6 6.49 -9.69 9.67
C SER A 6 7.35 -8.43 9.53
N MET A 7 6.84 -7.28 9.97
CA MET A 7 7.56 -6.01 9.87
C MET A 7 8.66 -5.89 10.92
N LEU A 8 8.44 -6.40 12.14
CA LEU A 8 9.49 -6.52 13.15
C LEU A 8 10.62 -7.45 12.72
N TYR A 9 10.30 -8.61 12.13
CA TYR A 9 11.29 -9.57 11.64
C TYR A 9 12.18 -8.96 10.55
N ARG A 10 11.61 -8.08 9.72
CA ARG A 10 12.34 -7.39 8.64
C ARG A 10 12.92 -6.03 9.03
N LYS A 11 12.84 -5.63 10.31
CA LYS A 11 13.26 -4.31 10.80
C LYS A 11 14.68 -3.93 10.37
N LYS A 12 15.64 -4.85 10.46
CA LYS A 12 17.04 -4.61 10.06
C LYS A 12 17.18 -4.32 8.56
N ASN A 13 16.39 -4.99 7.72
CA ASN A 13 16.40 -4.79 6.28
C ASN A 13 15.68 -3.50 5.89
N VAL A 14 14.56 -3.18 6.57
CA VAL A 14 13.87 -1.89 6.41
C VAL A 14 14.77 -0.72 6.82
N GLN A 15 15.53 -0.85 7.91
CA GLN A 15 16.51 0.16 8.33
C GLN A 15 17.60 0.36 7.27
N ARG A 16 18.18 -0.73 6.75
CA ARG A 16 19.15 -0.64 5.64
C ARG A 16 18.57 0.04 4.40
N LEU A 17 17.31 -0.24 4.07
CA LEU A 17 16.61 0.39 2.95
C LEU A 17 16.43 1.89 3.20
N LEU A 18 16.02 2.27 4.41
CA LEU A 18 15.85 3.65 4.82
C LEU A 18 17.19 4.42 4.79
N ASP A 19 18.27 3.78 5.24
CA ASP A 19 19.62 4.35 5.21
C ASP A 19 20.13 4.49 3.76
N SER A 20 19.85 3.51 2.89
CA SER A 20 20.16 3.60 1.45
C SER A 20 19.44 4.79 0.81
N ILE A 21 18.12 4.92 1.06
CA ILE A 21 17.31 6.07 0.60
C ILE A 21 17.93 7.37 1.11
N LYS A 22 18.21 7.48 2.41
CA LYS A 22 18.75 8.70 3.04
C LYS A 22 20.14 9.07 2.53
N SER A 23 20.97 8.07 2.20
CA SER A 23 22.31 8.28 1.66
C SER A 23 22.29 8.80 0.22
N ASN A 24 21.39 8.25 -0.61
CA ASN A 24 21.20 8.64 -2.00
C ASN A 24 20.44 9.98 -2.12
N SER A 25 19.65 10.36 -1.11
CA SER A 25 18.77 11.52 -1.16
C SER A 25 19.36 12.86 -0.70
N LYS A 26 20.67 12.92 -0.42
CA LYS A 26 21.33 14.10 0.18
C LYS A 26 21.18 15.41 -0.61
N ILE A 27 20.72 15.38 -1.87
CA ILE A 27 20.73 16.54 -2.77
C ILE A 27 19.35 17.22 -2.93
N SER A 28 18.21 16.52 -2.76
CA SER A 28 16.87 17.09 -3.06
C SER A 28 15.78 16.90 -1.99
N VAL A 29 15.99 16.02 -1.00
CA VAL A 29 14.92 15.59 -0.08
C VAL A 29 14.48 16.65 0.94
N ASN A 30 15.26 17.71 1.17
CA ASN A 30 14.94 18.69 2.21
C ASN A 30 13.66 19.53 1.95
N ARG A 31 13.24 19.72 0.69
CA ARG A 31 12.07 20.57 0.36
C ARG A 31 10.79 19.78 0.08
N ILE A 32 10.90 18.62 -0.58
CA ILE A 32 9.76 17.74 -0.88
C ILE A 32 9.38 16.89 0.34
N SER A 33 10.35 16.46 1.16
CA SER A 33 10.03 15.68 2.37
C SER A 33 9.25 16.49 3.38
N LYS A 34 9.54 17.77 3.63
CA LYS A 34 8.79 18.57 4.62
C LYS A 34 7.29 18.63 4.32
N LYS A 35 6.90 18.87 3.06
CA LYS A 35 5.47 18.90 2.66
C LYS A 35 4.86 17.50 2.72
N CYS A 36 5.58 16.48 2.28
CA CYS A 36 5.11 15.09 2.31
C CYS A 36 4.93 14.60 3.76
N THR A 37 5.90 14.86 4.64
CA THR A 37 5.85 14.55 6.08
C THR A 37 4.71 15.28 6.78
N LEU A 38 4.49 16.57 6.47
CA LEU A 38 3.35 17.31 7.01
C LEU A 38 2.01 16.66 6.60
N LEU A 39 1.88 16.30 5.33
CA LEU A 39 0.65 15.68 4.81
C LEU A 39 0.44 14.28 5.38
N THR A 40 1.50 13.47 5.48
CA THR A 40 1.45 12.16 6.16
C THR A 40 1.05 12.32 7.61
N ASN A 41 1.64 13.26 8.36
CA ASN A 41 1.29 13.50 9.76
C ASN A 41 -0.17 13.96 9.91
N LEU A 42 -0.65 14.80 9.00
CA LEU A 42 -2.04 15.25 8.99
C LEU A 42 -2.99 14.08 8.71
N CYS A 43 -2.67 13.20 7.74
CA CYS A 43 -3.43 11.97 7.51
C CYS A 43 -3.42 11.04 8.72
N LEU A 44 -2.28 10.86 9.39
CA LEU A 44 -2.17 10.02 10.60
C LEU A 44 -3.06 10.57 11.73
N LEU A 45 -3.02 11.90 11.95
CA LEU A 45 -3.89 12.55 12.94
C LEU A 45 -5.37 12.40 12.58
N SER A 46 -5.74 12.63 11.31
CA SER A 46 -7.12 12.45 10.86
C SER A 46 -7.62 11.02 11.09
N ILE A 47 -6.77 10.02 10.85
CA ILE A 47 -7.09 8.61 11.09
C ILE A 47 -7.32 8.34 12.58
N SER A 48 -6.42 8.77 13.45
CA SER A 48 -6.60 8.57 14.90
C SER A 48 -7.83 9.28 15.45
N ILE A 49 -8.06 10.53 15.04
CA ILE A 49 -9.25 11.29 15.48
C ILE A 49 -10.54 10.60 15.01
N TYR A 50 -10.56 10.10 13.77
CA TYR A 50 -11.70 9.38 13.23
C TYR A 50 -12.04 8.13 14.05
N PHE A 51 -11.05 7.32 14.44
CA PHE A 51 -11.30 6.11 15.23
C PHE A 51 -11.70 6.39 16.68
N VAL A 52 -11.17 7.46 17.29
CA VAL A 52 -11.65 7.92 18.60
C VAL A 52 -13.11 8.35 18.53
N PHE A 53 -13.47 9.12 17.50
CA PHE A 53 -14.86 9.52 17.26
C PHE A 53 -15.76 8.31 17.03
N LEU A 54 -15.32 7.36 16.21
CA LEU A 54 -16.07 6.13 15.92
C LEU A 54 -16.33 5.30 17.18
N ALA A 55 -15.31 5.14 18.03
CA ALA A 55 -15.44 4.44 19.30
C ALA A 55 -16.43 5.14 20.25
N ALA A 56 -16.41 6.48 20.30
CA ALA A 56 -17.35 7.25 21.11
C ALA A 56 -18.80 7.09 20.64
N VAL A 57 -19.04 7.17 19.32
CA VAL A 57 -20.39 6.96 18.74
C VAL A 57 -20.87 5.54 19.00
N ASN A 58 -20.01 4.53 18.85
CA ASN A 58 -20.43 3.15 19.05
C ASN A 58 -20.70 2.83 20.53
N ALA A 59 -19.89 3.37 21.44
CA ALA A 59 -20.14 3.25 22.88
C ALA A 59 -21.47 3.93 23.29
N PHE A 60 -21.83 5.05 22.65
CA PHE A 60 -23.12 5.71 22.85
C PHE A 60 -24.30 4.87 22.33
N LEU A 61 -24.17 4.26 21.14
CA LEU A 61 -25.20 3.38 20.58
C LEU A 61 -25.38 2.07 21.39
N LEU A 62 -24.28 1.50 21.90
CA LEU A 62 -24.31 0.32 22.76
C LEU A 62 -24.93 0.61 24.13
N TYR A 63 -24.74 1.81 24.66
CA TYR A 63 -25.39 2.26 25.89
C TYR A 63 -26.92 2.21 25.77
N GLU A 64 -27.46 2.60 24.61
CA GLU A 64 -28.91 2.62 24.34
C GLU A 64 -29.51 1.21 24.20
N MET A 65 -28.69 0.21 23.82
CA MET A 65 -29.10 -1.19 23.64
C MET A 65 -28.78 -2.11 24.83
N SER A 66 -28.14 -1.62 25.90
CA SER A 66 -27.57 -2.52 26.92
C SER A 66 -28.62 -3.21 27.79
N SER A 67 -28.56 -4.55 27.85
CA SER A 67 -29.26 -5.36 28.84
C SER A 67 -28.55 -5.29 30.21
N VAL A 68 -29.24 -5.67 31.29
CA VAL A 68 -28.73 -5.58 32.67
C VAL A 68 -27.46 -6.43 32.89
N ILE A 69 -27.21 -7.43 32.05
CA ILE A 69 -26.10 -8.38 32.18
C ILE A 69 -24.98 -7.99 31.22
N TRP A 70 -23.80 -7.68 31.76
CA TRP A 70 -22.58 -7.39 31.00
C TRP A 70 -21.76 -8.68 30.80
N THR A 71 -20.72 -8.66 29.96
CA THR A 71 -19.97 -9.86 29.54
C THR A 71 -19.62 -10.81 30.69
N TYR A 72 -19.80 -12.13 30.46
CA TYR A 72 -19.60 -13.21 31.44
C TYR A 72 -20.54 -13.21 32.67
N GLY A 73 -21.72 -12.59 32.58
CA GLY A 73 -22.72 -12.65 33.66
C GLY A 73 -22.48 -11.66 34.80
N CYS A 74 -21.43 -10.82 34.71
CA CYS A 74 -21.17 -9.77 35.68
C CYS A 74 -22.05 -8.54 35.39
N GLY A 75 -22.93 -8.19 36.33
CA GLY A 75 -23.67 -6.93 36.27
C GLY A 75 -22.82 -5.77 36.75
N ILE A 76 -22.50 -4.82 35.87
CA ILE A 76 -21.93 -3.53 36.31
C ILE A 76 -23.08 -2.64 36.76
N GLN A 77 -23.13 -2.34 38.06
CA GLN A 77 -24.22 -1.59 38.69
C GLN A 77 -24.16 -0.07 38.40
N SER A 78 -22.97 0.45 38.07
CA SER A 78 -22.76 1.85 37.70
C SER A 78 -22.77 2.03 36.17
N ASN A 79 -23.76 2.78 35.68
CA ASN A 79 -23.90 3.10 34.26
C ASN A 79 -22.68 3.85 33.69
N ILE A 80 -22.06 4.73 34.48
CA ILE A 80 -20.88 5.51 34.06
C ILE A 80 -19.67 4.59 33.81
N VAL A 81 -19.45 3.64 34.72
CA VAL A 81 -18.33 2.68 34.60
C VAL A 81 -18.54 1.78 33.38
N ARG A 82 -19.77 1.33 33.14
CA ARG A 82 -20.13 0.51 31.98
C ARG A 82 -19.79 1.21 30.66
N THR A 83 -20.28 2.44 30.46
CA THR A 83 -20.01 3.22 29.24
C THR A 83 -18.52 3.46 29.02
N PHE A 84 -17.77 3.73 30.08
CA PHE A 84 -16.32 3.95 29.96
C PHE A 84 -15.57 2.69 29.55
N VAL A 85 -15.94 1.53 30.10
CA VAL A 85 -15.32 0.26 29.72
C VAL A 85 -15.73 -0.14 28.30
N ASP A 86 -16.99 0.03 27.91
CA ASP A 86 -17.45 -0.21 26.53
C ASP A 86 -16.70 0.66 25.52
N PHE A 87 -16.45 1.94 25.87
CA PHE A 87 -15.62 2.82 25.07
C PHE A 87 -14.19 2.30 24.91
N ILE A 88 -13.53 1.91 26.00
CA ILE A 88 -12.16 1.37 25.95
C ILE A 88 -12.10 0.10 25.11
N CYS A 89 -13.02 -0.84 25.31
CA CYS A 89 -13.06 -2.10 24.57
C CYS A 89 -13.30 -1.85 23.07
N THR A 90 -14.22 -0.97 22.74
CA THR A 90 -14.55 -0.64 21.35
C THR A 90 -13.42 0.13 20.66
N TYR A 91 -12.78 1.05 21.37
CA TYR A 91 -11.59 1.74 20.89
C TYR A 91 -10.45 0.75 20.64
N ALA A 92 -10.16 -0.15 21.59
CA ALA A 92 -9.15 -1.19 21.42
C ALA A 92 -9.44 -2.09 20.20
N TYR A 93 -10.72 -2.45 20.00
CA TYR A 93 -11.15 -3.19 18.82
C TYR A 93 -10.83 -2.44 17.52
N TYR A 94 -11.32 -1.20 17.37
CA TYR A 94 -11.09 -0.43 16.15
C TYR A 94 -9.61 -0.09 15.94
N SER A 95 -8.86 0.20 17.00
CA SER A 95 -7.43 0.48 16.88
C SER A 95 -6.62 -0.73 16.39
N ILE A 96 -6.91 -1.93 16.90
CA ILE A 96 -6.18 -3.14 16.52
C ILE A 96 -6.59 -3.62 15.12
N TYR A 97 -7.89 -3.64 14.82
CA TYR A 97 -8.41 -4.25 13.60
C TYR A 97 -8.50 -3.29 12.40
N MET A 98 -8.54 -1.98 12.61
CA MET A 98 -8.76 -1.01 11.52
C MET A 98 -7.65 0.04 11.44
N GLU A 99 -7.34 0.70 12.56
CA GLU A 99 -6.34 1.78 12.62
C GLU A 99 -4.93 1.27 12.29
N LEU A 100 -4.51 0.18 12.95
CA LEU A 100 -3.18 -0.39 12.75
C LEU A 100 -2.94 -0.82 11.29
N PRO A 101 -3.85 -1.55 10.60
CA PRO A 101 -3.72 -1.85 9.17
C PRO A 101 -3.55 -0.61 8.28
N LEU A 102 -4.30 0.46 8.55
CA LEU A 102 -4.19 1.73 7.83
C LEU A 102 -2.82 2.38 8.02
N PHE A 103 -2.31 2.41 9.25
CA PHE A 103 -0.95 2.92 9.51
C PHE A 103 0.14 2.11 8.82
N MET A 104 0.00 0.80 8.80
CA MET A 104 0.95 -0.07 8.13
C MET A 104 0.91 0.11 6.61
N ALA A 105 -0.29 0.19 6.01
CA ALA A 105 -0.46 0.45 4.60
C ALA A 105 0.08 1.83 4.19
N LEU A 106 -0.16 2.87 4.99
CA LEU A 106 0.41 4.20 4.78
C LEU A 106 1.94 4.18 4.88
N SER A 107 2.49 3.49 5.87
CA SER A 107 3.95 3.39 6.05
C SER A 107 4.62 2.72 4.84
N ILE A 108 4.05 1.61 4.37
CA ILE A 108 4.52 0.92 3.16
C ILE A 108 4.38 1.84 1.93
N SER A 109 3.24 2.51 1.79
CA SER A 109 2.97 3.44 0.69
C SER A 109 3.96 4.59 0.64
N VAL A 110 4.29 5.18 1.79
CA VAL A 110 5.29 6.25 1.92
C VAL A 110 6.68 5.77 1.52
N LEU A 111 7.08 4.55 1.95
CA LEU A 111 8.36 3.96 1.55
C LEU A 111 8.45 3.78 0.04
N ILE A 112 7.41 3.21 -0.58
CA ILE A 112 7.33 3.03 -2.03
C ILE A 112 7.35 4.38 -2.74
N HIS A 113 6.61 5.37 -2.23
CA HIS A 113 6.57 6.71 -2.80
C HIS A 113 7.94 7.39 -2.77
N GLN A 114 8.64 7.36 -1.63
CA GLN A 114 9.99 7.92 -1.50
C GLN A 114 10.96 7.30 -2.50
N TYR A 115 10.88 5.99 -2.69
CA TYR A 115 11.69 5.31 -3.68
C TYR A 115 11.31 5.73 -5.11
N GLY A 116 10.01 5.87 -5.41
CA GLY A 116 9.55 6.42 -6.69
C GLY A 116 10.06 7.84 -6.97
N VAL A 117 10.19 8.68 -5.95
CA VAL A 117 10.77 10.02 -6.08
C VAL A 117 12.25 9.94 -6.47
N LEU A 118 13.02 9.02 -5.90
CA LEU A 118 14.43 8.79 -6.28
C LEU A 118 14.56 8.37 -7.75
N LEU A 119 13.69 7.48 -8.23
CA LEU A 119 13.65 7.08 -9.64
C LEU A 119 13.36 8.29 -10.56
N LEU A 120 12.44 9.15 -10.16
CA LEU A 120 12.08 10.34 -10.93
C LEU A 120 13.20 11.38 -10.96
N GLU A 121 13.99 11.49 -9.89
CA GLU A 121 15.19 12.33 -9.85
C GLU A 121 16.27 11.79 -10.78
N TYR A 122 16.54 10.48 -10.73
CA TYR A 122 17.47 9.84 -11.65
C TYR A 122 17.09 10.06 -13.12
N LYS A 123 15.80 9.99 -13.45
CA LYS A 123 15.28 10.34 -14.78
C LYS A 123 15.57 11.80 -15.17
N LYS A 124 15.44 12.74 -14.23
CA LYS A 124 15.75 14.16 -14.48
C LYS A 124 17.23 14.37 -14.74
N ASP A 125 18.09 13.70 -13.99
CA ASP A 125 19.54 13.76 -14.18
C ASP A 125 19.95 13.22 -15.55
N LEU A 126 19.35 12.10 -15.98
CA LEU A 126 19.52 11.52 -17.32
C LEU A 126 19.13 12.49 -18.45
N ASN A 127 18.09 13.31 -18.26
CA ASN A 127 17.62 14.27 -19.25
C ASN A 127 18.33 15.63 -19.17
N SER A 128 19.25 15.84 -18.23
CA SER A 128 19.89 17.14 -18.05
C SER A 128 20.85 17.47 -19.21
N PRO A 129 20.82 18.69 -19.75
CA PRO A 129 21.67 19.09 -20.88
C PRO A 129 23.17 19.16 -20.51
N ASN A 130 23.50 19.19 -19.22
CA ASN A 130 24.86 19.22 -18.68
C ASN A 130 25.48 17.83 -18.51
N PHE A 131 24.74 16.75 -18.79
CA PHE A 131 25.29 15.40 -18.79
C PHE A 131 26.21 15.25 -20.01
N THR A 132 27.49 15.55 -19.80
CA THR A 132 28.51 15.59 -20.83
C THR A 132 28.60 14.22 -21.52
N ARG A 133 28.28 14.21 -22.82
CA ARG A 133 28.21 13.05 -23.75
C ARG A 133 29.58 12.43 -24.02
N THR A 134 30.31 12.04 -23.00
CA THR A 134 31.59 11.32 -23.13
C THR A 134 31.42 9.86 -22.74
N LEU A 135 32.27 8.99 -23.31
CA LEU A 135 32.24 7.54 -23.12
C LEU A 135 32.26 7.11 -21.63
N VAL A 136 33.03 7.83 -20.81
CA VAL A 136 33.15 7.64 -19.36
C VAL A 136 31.79 7.82 -18.66
N THR A 137 30.92 8.64 -19.23
CA THR A 137 29.59 8.96 -18.69
C THR A 137 28.58 7.83 -18.89
N TYR A 138 28.68 7.02 -19.97
CA TYR A 138 27.77 5.90 -20.21
C TYR A 138 28.01 4.72 -19.26
N SER A 139 29.28 4.37 -19.02
CA SER A 139 29.62 3.36 -18.02
C SER A 139 29.11 3.75 -16.61
N LYS A 140 29.10 5.06 -16.31
CA LYS A 140 28.55 5.60 -15.06
C LYS A 140 27.02 5.48 -15.00
N ILE A 141 26.31 5.77 -16.09
CA ILE A 141 24.85 5.58 -16.19
C ILE A 141 24.49 4.12 -15.91
N VAL A 142 25.17 3.17 -16.54
CA VAL A 142 24.90 1.75 -16.37
C VAL A 142 25.17 1.30 -14.93
N LYS A 143 26.26 1.76 -14.32
CA LYS A 143 26.57 1.47 -12.91
C LYS A 143 25.49 2.01 -11.96
N VAL A 144 25.01 3.23 -12.19
CA VAL A 144 23.95 3.81 -11.36
C VAL A 144 22.63 3.08 -11.60
N TYR A 145 22.29 2.73 -12.85
CA TYR A 145 21.10 1.95 -13.17
C TYR A 145 21.12 0.57 -12.50
N ASN A 146 22.23 -0.17 -12.58
CA ASN A 146 22.35 -1.48 -11.93
C ASN A 146 22.17 -1.36 -10.41
N LYS A 147 22.72 -0.31 -9.79
CA LYS A 147 22.51 -0.04 -8.36
C LYS A 147 21.02 0.24 -8.04
N VAL A 148 20.36 1.04 -8.87
CA VAL A 148 18.92 1.32 -8.75
C VAL A 148 18.11 0.03 -8.89
N GLU A 149 18.45 -0.81 -9.85
CA GLU A 149 17.82 -2.11 -10.07
C GLU A 149 17.99 -3.04 -8.86
N GLU A 150 19.20 -3.16 -8.33
CA GLU A 150 19.49 -3.91 -7.09
C GLU A 150 18.68 -3.38 -5.91
N ASP A 151 18.60 -2.05 -5.76
CA ASP A 151 17.80 -1.40 -4.71
C ASP A 151 16.28 -1.67 -4.89
N VAL A 152 15.76 -1.71 -6.12
CA VAL A 152 14.36 -2.09 -6.42
C VAL A 152 14.10 -3.56 -6.08
N ILE A 153 15.01 -4.46 -6.45
CA ILE A 153 14.90 -5.88 -6.11
C ILE A 153 14.90 -6.05 -4.59
N PHE A 154 15.79 -5.34 -3.89
CA PHE A 154 15.83 -5.35 -2.43
C PHE A 154 14.54 -4.78 -1.83
N LEU A 155 13.98 -3.70 -2.38
CA LEU A 155 12.69 -3.15 -1.98
C LEU A 155 11.56 -4.17 -2.16
N LYS A 156 11.51 -4.85 -3.31
CA LYS A 156 10.55 -5.92 -3.61
C LYS A 156 10.64 -7.03 -2.59
N ASP A 157 11.84 -7.52 -2.29
CA ASP A 157 12.04 -8.64 -1.38
C ASP A 157 11.68 -8.28 0.07
N VAL A 158 12.00 -7.06 0.50
CA VAL A 158 11.66 -6.57 1.84
C VAL A 158 10.15 -6.37 1.99
N LEU A 159 9.48 -5.79 0.98
CA LEU A 159 8.07 -5.47 1.04
C LEU A 159 7.14 -6.62 0.63
N SER A 160 7.65 -7.68 0.00
CA SER A 160 6.86 -8.79 -0.53
C SER A 160 5.91 -9.41 0.51
N THR A 161 6.41 -9.73 1.71
CA THR A 161 5.59 -10.29 2.80
C THR A 161 4.61 -9.30 3.41
N PRO A 162 5.00 -8.07 3.83
CA PRO A 162 4.03 -7.12 4.39
C PRO A 162 2.97 -6.69 3.36
N LEU A 163 3.32 -6.54 2.08
CA LEU A 163 2.34 -6.29 1.01
C LEU A 163 1.29 -7.40 0.93
N PHE A 164 1.71 -8.66 1.07
CA PHE A 164 0.80 -9.81 1.02
C PHE A 164 -0.19 -9.81 2.18
N PHE A 165 0.28 -9.60 3.41
CA PHE A 165 -0.61 -9.55 4.56
C PHE A 165 -1.53 -8.33 4.52
N SER A 166 -1.06 -7.16 4.07
CA SER A 166 -1.91 -5.98 3.96
C SER A 166 -2.96 -6.16 2.87
N PHE A 167 -2.60 -6.80 1.75
CA PHE A 167 -3.55 -7.17 0.70
C PHE A 167 -4.62 -8.13 1.22
N LEU A 168 -4.23 -9.26 1.83
CA LEU A 168 -5.19 -10.23 2.37
C LEU A 168 -6.13 -9.60 3.38
N LEU A 169 -5.60 -8.79 4.29
CA LEU A 169 -6.40 -8.11 5.31
C LEU A 169 -7.43 -7.17 4.68
N SER A 170 -7.02 -6.41 3.67
CA SER A 170 -7.92 -5.56 2.90
C SER A 170 -9.03 -6.35 2.18
N ILE A 171 -8.69 -7.50 1.57
CA ILE A 171 -9.69 -8.39 0.98
C ILE A 171 -10.66 -8.92 2.03
N PHE A 172 -10.18 -9.30 3.21
CA PHE A 172 -11.06 -9.75 4.29
C PHE A 172 -12.03 -8.66 4.73
N HIS A 173 -11.58 -7.42 4.93
CA HIS A 173 -12.46 -6.29 5.27
C HIS A 173 -13.50 -6.01 4.18
N LEU A 174 -13.11 -6.06 2.90
CA LEU A 174 -14.05 -5.90 1.80
C LEU A 174 -15.04 -7.05 1.72
N TYR A 175 -14.59 -8.27 1.96
CA TYR A 175 -15.43 -9.46 1.94
C TYR A 175 -16.44 -9.48 3.09
N THR A 176 -16.03 -9.11 4.32
CA THR A 176 -16.96 -8.99 5.45
C THR A 176 -18.02 -7.94 5.17
N ALA A 177 -17.61 -6.78 4.64
CA ALA A 177 -18.55 -5.74 4.25
C ALA A 177 -19.54 -6.23 3.18
N LEU A 178 -19.03 -6.88 2.14
CA LEU A 178 -19.84 -7.39 1.06
C LEU A 178 -20.81 -8.49 1.54
N SER A 179 -20.35 -9.40 2.40
CA SER A 179 -21.17 -10.47 2.99
C SER A 179 -22.33 -9.90 3.81
N SER A 180 -22.08 -8.88 4.62
CA SER A 180 -23.12 -8.22 5.42
C SER A 180 -24.16 -7.49 4.57
N ILE A 181 -23.75 -6.83 3.46
CA ILE A 181 -24.69 -6.20 2.51
C ILE A 181 -25.68 -7.23 1.95
N PHE A 182 -25.21 -8.45 1.68
CA PHE A 182 -26.04 -9.52 1.14
C PHE A 182 -26.94 -10.22 2.17
N GLN A 183 -26.84 -9.88 3.46
CA GLN A 183 -27.69 -10.49 4.49
C GLN A 183 -29.10 -9.87 4.61
N LEU A 184 -29.48 -8.89 3.78
CA LEU A 184 -30.81 -8.25 3.66
C LEU A 184 -31.37 -7.56 4.93
N GLU A 185 -31.09 -8.05 6.13
CA GLU A 185 -31.45 -7.42 7.40
C GLU A 185 -30.18 -7.00 8.15
N ILE A 186 -29.79 -5.74 8.01
CA ILE A 186 -28.64 -5.19 8.72
C ILE A 186 -29.13 -4.44 9.95
N PRO A 187 -28.85 -4.92 11.17
CA PRO A 187 -29.21 -4.17 12.36
C PRO A 187 -28.41 -2.86 12.42
N LEU A 188 -29.04 -1.77 12.88
CA LEU A 188 -28.48 -0.41 12.83
C LEU A 188 -27.07 -0.31 13.43
N HIS A 189 -26.79 -1.03 14.51
CA HIS A 189 -25.48 -1.06 15.17
C HIS A 189 -24.37 -1.71 14.29
N SER A 190 -24.73 -2.60 13.37
CA SER A 190 -23.80 -3.26 12.44
C SER A 190 -23.49 -2.44 11.19
N VAL A 191 -24.31 -1.44 10.86
CA VAL A 191 -24.11 -0.56 9.69
C VAL A 191 -22.81 0.23 9.80
N MET A 192 -22.46 0.67 11.00
CA MET A 192 -21.25 1.47 11.21
C MET A 192 -19.98 0.63 11.03
N GLU A 193 -19.99 -0.60 11.53
CA GLU A 193 -18.90 -1.56 11.32
C GLU A 193 -18.75 -1.96 9.85
N LEU A 194 -19.88 -2.17 9.17
CA LEU A 194 -19.94 -2.44 7.74
C LEU A 194 -19.27 -1.33 6.92
N CYS A 195 -19.68 -0.08 7.12
CA CYS A 195 -19.11 1.08 6.43
C CYS A 195 -17.61 1.19 6.69
N ASN A 196 -17.18 1.01 7.94
CA ASN A 196 -15.77 1.13 8.31
C ASN A 196 -14.90 0.01 7.70
N ASN A 197 -15.42 -1.23 7.65
CA ASN A 197 -14.79 -2.35 6.94
C ASN A 197 -14.62 -2.03 5.45
N ALA A 198 -15.67 -1.53 4.80
CA ALA A 198 -15.62 -1.18 3.38
C ALA A 198 -14.60 -0.06 3.10
N ILE A 199 -14.59 1.00 3.92
CA ILE A 199 -13.67 2.14 3.80
C ILE A 199 -12.22 1.68 4.04
N THR A 200 -11.96 0.99 5.15
CA THR A 200 -10.62 0.51 5.52
C THR A 200 -10.06 -0.43 4.46
N GLY A 201 -10.87 -1.42 4.05
CA GLY A 201 -10.50 -2.36 3.00
C GLY A 201 -10.17 -1.66 1.68
N SER A 202 -11.03 -0.75 1.22
CA SER A 202 -10.86 -0.01 -0.03
C SER A 202 -9.65 0.93 0.00
N ALA A 203 -9.45 1.64 1.11
CA ALA A 203 -8.35 2.59 1.27
C ALA A 203 -6.99 1.88 1.30
N VAL A 204 -6.88 0.77 2.02
CA VAL A 204 -5.66 -0.05 2.05
C VAL A 204 -5.40 -0.64 0.66
N LEU A 205 -6.41 -1.21 -0.01
CA LEU A 205 -6.21 -1.80 -1.34
C LEU A 205 -5.74 -0.77 -2.36
N SER A 206 -6.43 0.36 -2.41
CA SER A 206 -6.20 1.40 -3.40
C SER A 206 -4.85 2.07 -3.21
N SER A 207 -4.46 2.36 -1.96
CA SER A 207 -3.14 2.93 -1.67
C SER A 207 -2.02 1.97 -2.09
N LEU A 208 -2.07 0.70 -1.66
CA LEU A 208 -1.07 -0.30 -2.02
C LEU A 208 -0.92 -0.45 -3.53
N ALA A 209 -2.03 -0.58 -4.25
CA ALA A 209 -1.99 -0.75 -5.70
C ALA A 209 -1.48 0.52 -6.40
N TYR A 210 -1.96 1.70 -6.01
CA TYR A 210 -1.56 2.95 -6.64
C TYR A 210 -0.06 3.22 -6.52
N PHE A 211 0.49 3.09 -5.32
CA PHE A 211 1.92 3.32 -5.10
C PHE A 211 2.77 2.21 -5.71
N SER A 212 2.35 0.94 -5.58
CA SER A 212 3.13 -0.19 -6.10
C SER A 212 3.22 -0.21 -7.62
N CYS A 213 2.16 0.20 -8.33
CA CYS A 213 2.13 0.26 -9.79
C CYS A 213 2.99 1.39 -10.38
N LYS A 214 3.33 2.42 -9.59
CA LYS A 214 4.17 3.54 -10.07
C LYS A 214 5.64 3.19 -10.25
N ILE A 215 6.17 2.25 -9.47
CA ILE A 215 7.57 1.81 -9.58
C ILE A 215 7.91 1.25 -10.98
N PRO A 216 7.18 0.26 -11.51
CA PRO A 216 7.46 -0.26 -12.85
C PRO A 216 7.26 0.82 -13.93
N ASP A 217 6.28 1.72 -13.76
CA ASP A 217 6.08 2.84 -14.67
C ASP A 217 7.32 3.77 -14.72
N TYR A 218 7.88 4.14 -13.57
CA TYR A 218 9.10 4.96 -13.53
C TYR A 218 10.32 4.24 -14.12
N LEU A 219 10.47 2.94 -13.87
CA LEU A 219 11.55 2.14 -14.48
C LEU A 219 11.42 2.08 -16.01
N SER A 220 10.21 1.86 -16.52
CA SER A 220 9.92 1.84 -17.96
C SER A 220 10.25 3.21 -18.58
N GLU A 221 9.84 4.32 -17.96
CA GLU A 221 10.18 5.66 -18.44
C GLU A 221 11.69 5.93 -18.47
N ILE A 222 12.45 5.42 -17.49
CA ILE A 222 13.92 5.50 -17.48
C ILE A 222 14.50 4.70 -18.66
N GLN A 223 14.02 3.48 -18.89
CA GLN A 223 14.44 2.65 -20.03
C GLN A 223 14.15 3.34 -21.36
N THR A 224 12.97 3.91 -21.54
CA THR A 224 12.62 4.69 -22.74
C THR A 224 13.51 5.93 -22.90
N THR A 225 13.86 6.59 -21.80
CA THR A 225 14.78 7.74 -21.82
C THR A 225 16.18 7.30 -22.28
N ILE A 226 16.66 6.14 -21.81
CA ILE A 226 17.92 5.52 -22.25
C ILE A 226 17.86 5.15 -23.74
N GLY A 227 16.77 4.54 -24.22
CA GLY A 227 16.55 4.28 -25.66
C GLY A 227 16.67 5.56 -26.49
N SER A 228 16.03 6.64 -26.07
CA SER A 228 16.12 7.94 -26.77
C SER A 228 17.54 8.54 -26.79
N LEU A 229 18.39 8.18 -25.80
CA LEU A 229 19.79 8.59 -25.75
C LEU A 229 20.65 7.76 -26.72
N ILE A 230 20.33 6.46 -26.88
CA ILE A 230 20.97 5.56 -27.85
C ILE A 230 20.71 6.10 -29.27
N ASP A 231 19.45 6.32 -29.62
CA ASP A 231 19.05 6.81 -30.94
C ASP A 231 19.79 8.11 -31.31
N LYS A 232 19.81 9.09 -30.39
CA LYS A 232 20.49 10.38 -30.61
C LYS A 232 22.01 10.26 -30.76
N HIS A 233 22.62 9.17 -30.30
CA HIS A 233 24.08 8.98 -30.34
C HIS A 233 24.53 8.13 -31.52
N GLU A 234 23.73 7.15 -31.96
CA GLU A 234 23.95 6.43 -33.23
C GLU A 234 24.05 7.39 -34.42
N PHE A 235 23.25 8.47 -34.44
CA PHE A 235 23.34 9.50 -35.48
C PHE A 235 24.61 10.37 -35.45
N LYS A 236 25.43 10.32 -34.38
CA LYS A 236 26.57 11.24 -34.21
C LYS A 236 27.95 10.59 -34.27
N HIS A 237 28.14 9.33 -33.88
CA HIS A 237 29.48 8.71 -33.84
C HIS A 237 29.45 7.19 -34.06
N ASN A 238 29.96 6.73 -35.21
CA ASN A 238 30.08 5.32 -35.60
C ASN A 238 31.08 4.48 -34.76
N ASN A 239 31.93 5.09 -33.92
CA ASN A 239 33.03 4.39 -33.23
C ASN A 239 32.74 3.96 -31.78
N ALA A 240 31.54 4.17 -31.24
CA ALA A 240 31.19 3.88 -29.84
C ALA A 240 30.40 2.57 -29.63
N VAL A 241 30.62 1.56 -30.49
CA VAL A 241 29.80 0.33 -30.59
C VAL A 241 29.71 -0.46 -29.27
N LYS A 242 30.80 -0.55 -28.49
CA LYS A 242 30.82 -1.33 -27.24
C LYS A 242 29.97 -0.69 -26.13
N ASP A 243 29.96 0.62 -25.98
CA ASP A 243 29.22 1.29 -24.89
C ASP A 243 27.74 1.47 -25.24
N LEU A 244 27.42 1.64 -26.54
CA LEU A 244 26.05 1.57 -27.05
C LEU A 244 25.43 0.19 -26.79
N LEU A 245 26.19 -0.90 -26.98
CA LEU A 245 25.73 -2.25 -26.64
C LEU A 245 25.38 -2.42 -25.15
N ILE A 246 26.10 -1.76 -24.24
CA ILE A 246 25.82 -1.84 -22.80
C ILE A 246 24.53 -1.08 -22.46
N LEU A 247 24.28 0.08 -23.07
CA LEU A 247 23.03 0.82 -22.92
C LEU A 247 21.84 0.06 -23.51
N TYR A 248 22.03 -0.56 -24.68
CA TYR A 248 21.02 -1.37 -25.34
C TYR A 248 20.63 -2.59 -24.48
N ARG A 249 21.60 -3.16 -23.75
CA ARG A 249 21.33 -4.22 -22.76
C ARG A 249 20.46 -3.72 -21.61
N VAL A 250 20.62 -2.46 -21.17
CA VAL A 250 19.81 -1.86 -20.09
C VAL A 250 18.39 -1.55 -20.57
N GLU A 251 18.24 -1.02 -21.79
CA GLU A 251 16.95 -0.76 -22.41
C GLU A 251 16.10 -2.03 -22.54
N LYS A 252 16.72 -3.15 -22.97
CA LYS A 252 16.04 -4.43 -23.15
C LYS A 252 15.79 -5.24 -21.87
N LYS A 253 16.15 -4.73 -20.69
CA LYS A 253 15.86 -5.44 -19.44
C LYS A 253 14.37 -5.47 -19.15
N GLU A 254 13.89 -6.59 -18.61
CA GLU A 254 12.51 -6.70 -18.17
C GLU A 254 12.22 -5.73 -17.01
N THR A 255 11.04 -5.11 -17.05
CA THR A 255 10.60 -4.19 -16.00
C THR A 255 10.29 -4.97 -14.72
N ILE A 256 10.85 -4.51 -13.59
CA ILE A 256 10.66 -5.15 -12.30
C ILE A 256 9.34 -4.67 -11.68
N TYR A 257 8.44 -5.62 -11.41
CA TYR A 257 7.20 -5.38 -10.70
C TYR A 257 7.36 -5.68 -9.21
N LEU A 258 6.77 -4.83 -8.37
CA LEU A 258 6.52 -5.18 -6.98
C LEU A 258 5.55 -6.36 -6.92
N SER A 259 5.83 -7.31 -6.05
CA SER A 259 5.03 -8.51 -5.90
C SER A 259 4.79 -8.83 -4.44
N ALA A 260 3.59 -9.30 -4.11
CA ALA A 260 3.26 -9.83 -2.81
C ALA A 260 3.50 -11.35 -2.79
N CYS A 261 4.50 -11.79 -2.03
CA CYS A 261 4.96 -13.19 -1.91
C CYS A 261 5.19 -13.93 -3.26
N GLY A 262 5.48 -13.20 -4.35
CA GLY A 262 5.64 -13.78 -5.69
C GLY A 262 4.35 -14.31 -6.35
N ALA A 263 3.22 -14.27 -5.64
CA ALA A 263 1.93 -14.73 -6.13
C ALA A 263 1.14 -13.61 -6.82
N ILE A 264 1.23 -12.39 -6.30
CA ILE A 264 0.45 -11.24 -6.77
C ILE A 264 1.39 -10.18 -7.29
N TYR A 265 1.22 -9.77 -8.54
CA TYR A 265 2.00 -8.70 -9.17
C TYR A 265 1.16 -7.45 -9.30
N PHE A 266 1.65 -6.34 -8.76
CA PHE A 266 0.97 -5.04 -8.85
C PHE A 266 1.18 -4.44 -10.24
N LYS A 267 0.22 -4.67 -11.13
CA LYS A 267 0.19 -4.16 -12.51
C LYS A 267 -0.93 -3.15 -12.70
N ARG A 268 -0.85 -2.34 -13.76
CA ARG A 268 -1.97 -1.52 -14.23
C ARG A 268 -3.17 -2.44 -14.49
N GLY A 269 -4.31 -2.12 -13.88
CA GLY A 269 -5.52 -2.96 -13.93
C GLY A 269 -5.71 -3.94 -12.77
N PHE A 270 -4.72 -4.11 -11.88
CA PHE A 270 -4.83 -5.00 -10.71
C PHE A 270 -6.07 -4.71 -9.86
N LEU A 271 -6.34 -3.43 -9.55
CA LEU A 271 -7.52 -3.03 -8.78
C LEU A 271 -8.82 -3.46 -9.45
N LEU A 272 -8.91 -3.26 -10.77
CA LEU A 272 -10.11 -3.63 -11.52
C LEU A 272 -10.35 -5.14 -11.47
N SER A 273 -9.31 -5.95 -11.59
CA SER A 273 -9.40 -7.41 -11.44
C SER A 273 -9.86 -7.81 -10.03
N VAL A 274 -9.33 -7.17 -8.99
CA VAL A 274 -9.70 -7.48 -7.60
C VAL A 274 -11.14 -7.09 -7.29
N TYR A 275 -11.57 -5.87 -7.64
CA TYR A 275 -12.95 -5.45 -7.44
C TYR A 275 -13.92 -6.26 -8.30
N GLY A 276 -13.52 -6.60 -9.53
CA GLY A 276 -14.28 -7.51 -10.39
C GLY A 276 -14.47 -8.89 -9.74
N ALA A 277 -13.40 -9.49 -9.22
CA ALA A 277 -13.49 -10.77 -8.52
C ALA A 277 -14.38 -10.69 -7.27
N LEU A 278 -14.22 -9.65 -6.43
CA LEU A 278 -15.07 -9.44 -5.26
C LEU A 278 -16.55 -9.34 -5.66
N PHE A 279 -16.86 -8.58 -6.71
CA PHE A 279 -18.22 -8.43 -7.19
C PHE A 279 -18.79 -9.73 -7.77
N THR A 280 -18.03 -10.46 -8.58
CA THR A 280 -18.45 -11.75 -9.17
C THR A 280 -18.69 -12.80 -8.08
N TYR A 281 -17.76 -12.98 -7.15
CA TYR A 281 -17.95 -13.94 -6.06
C TYR A 281 -19.04 -13.51 -5.09
N GLY A 282 -19.14 -12.21 -4.83
CA GLY A 282 -20.22 -11.66 -4.02
C GLY A 282 -21.60 -11.97 -4.60
N THR A 283 -21.81 -11.65 -5.87
CA THR A 283 -23.08 -11.92 -6.57
C THR A 283 -23.39 -13.42 -6.66
N LEU A 284 -22.37 -14.26 -6.91
CA LEU A 284 -22.53 -15.72 -6.93
C LEU A 284 -23.03 -16.27 -5.58
N ILE A 285 -22.42 -15.85 -4.47
CA ILE A 285 -22.81 -16.29 -3.12
C ILE A 285 -24.25 -15.86 -2.81
N SER A 286 -24.61 -14.63 -3.17
CA SER A 286 -25.97 -14.11 -2.99
C SER A 286 -26.99 -14.88 -3.81
N GLY A 287 -26.67 -15.18 -5.07
CA GLY A 287 -27.52 -16.00 -5.93
C GLY A 287 -27.75 -17.41 -5.36
N LEU A 288 -26.71 -18.06 -4.84
CA LEU A 288 -26.82 -19.37 -4.19
C LEU A 288 -27.72 -19.32 -2.94
N LYS A 289 -27.62 -18.24 -2.13
CA LYS A 289 -28.44 -18.07 -0.95
C LYS A 289 -29.92 -17.90 -1.30
N ILE A 290 -30.22 -17.12 -2.35
CA ILE A 290 -31.58 -16.93 -2.86
C ILE A 290 -32.17 -18.28 -3.33
N ILE A 291 -31.42 -19.05 -4.12
CA ILE A 291 -31.86 -20.37 -4.60
C ILE A 291 -32.15 -21.31 -3.41
N ASN A 292 -31.28 -21.34 -2.41
CA ASN A 292 -31.49 -22.18 -1.22
C ASN A 292 -32.70 -21.73 -0.38
N SER A 293 -33.00 -20.43 -0.29
CA SER A 293 -34.20 -19.94 0.39
C SER A 293 -35.51 -20.26 -0.34
N PHE A 294 -35.47 -20.44 -1.66
CA PHE A 294 -36.63 -20.91 -2.44
C PHE A 294 -36.77 -22.44 -2.45
N ALA A 295 -35.72 -23.18 -2.06
CA ALA A 295 -35.70 -24.65 -2.00
C ALA A 295 -36.03 -25.22 -0.60
N SER A 296 -36.13 -24.38 0.42
CA SER A 296 -36.60 -24.76 1.76
C SER A 296 -38.14 -24.68 1.82
N PRO A 297 -38.85 -25.78 2.13
CA PRO A 297 -40.31 -25.82 2.23
C PRO A 297 -40.87 -25.01 3.41
#